data_AF-A0A0D0DMM4-F1
#
_entry.id   AF-A0A0D0DMM4-F1
#
_cell.length_a   1.000
_cell.length_b   1.000
_cell.length_c   1.000
_cell.angle_alpha   90.00
_cell.angle_beta   90.00
_cell.angle_gamma   90.00
#
_symmetry.space_group_name_H-M   'P 1'
#
loop_
_entity.id
_entity.type
_entity.pdbx_description
1 polymer ?
#
loop_
_entity_poly.entity_id
_entity_poly.type
_entity_poly.pdbx_seq_one_letter_code
_entity_poly.pdbx_strand_id
1 'polypeptide(L)'
;MGNHKISNDLKLAALQLKACGHDSDQEICHIAAFSLSTLKQIIWGVQDIVTALAVGCGQPCNLVCRDCDYLQALVHHKPSLFLDEYQSHLAQYWHLPTSTETIHRTLECAGLSVKHIQKLASE
;
A
#
# COMPACT_ATOMS: atom_id res chain seq x y z
N MET A 1 29.82 -14.21 11.85
CA MET A 1 29.44 -12.79 12.01
C MET A 1 28.08 -12.74 12.65
N GLY A 2 27.98 -12.27 13.89
CA GLY A 2 26.69 -12.17 14.58
C GLY A 2 25.83 -11.09 13.95
N ASN A 3 24.58 -11.41 13.60
CA ASN A 3 23.57 -10.43 13.23
C ASN A 3 23.18 -9.64 14.49
N HIS A 4 23.99 -8.66 14.87
CA HIS A 4 23.59 -7.72 15.91
C HIS A 4 22.64 -6.70 15.29
N LYS A 5 21.42 -6.67 15.80
CA LYS A 5 20.41 -5.71 15.37
C LYS A 5 20.93 -4.31 15.66
N ILE A 6 21.18 -3.53 14.61
CA ILE A 6 21.60 -2.14 14.72
C ILE A 6 20.48 -1.34 15.39
N SER A 7 20.83 -0.54 16.40
CA SER A 7 19.87 0.31 17.09
C SER A 7 19.18 1.26 16.12
N ASN A 8 17.87 1.47 16.31
CA ASN A 8 17.09 2.39 15.47
C ASN A 8 17.57 3.83 15.62
N ASP A 9 18.09 4.22 16.78
CA ASP A 9 18.60 5.57 17.03
C ASP A 9 19.81 5.89 16.15
N LEU A 10 20.70 4.90 15.95
CA LEU A 10 21.86 5.03 15.06
C LEU A 10 21.43 5.17 13.59
N LYS A 11 20.35 4.49 13.18
CA LYS A 11 19.79 4.64 11.83
C LYS A 11 19.22 6.04 11.63
N LEU A 12 18.51 6.57 12.63
CA LEU A 12 17.93 7.91 12.59
C LEU A 12 19.02 9.00 12.56
N ALA A 13 20.05 8.88 13.39
CA ALA A 13 21.18 9.80 13.39
C ALA A 13 21.89 9.83 12.03
N ALA A 14 22.13 8.67 11.42
CA ALA A 14 22.76 8.59 10.10
C ALA A 14 21.90 9.20 8.97
N LEU A 15 20.58 9.05 9.05
CA LEU A 15 19.66 9.69 8.11
C LEU A 15 19.66 11.21 8.27
N GLN A 16 19.70 11.70 9.51
CA GLN A 16 19.79 13.13 9.79
C GLN A 16 21.10 13.72 9.25
N LEU A 17 22.24 13.06 9.49
CA LEU A 17 23.54 13.47 8.93
C LEU A 17 23.52 13.51 7.40
N LYS A 18 22.90 12.50 6.77
CA LYS A 18 22.73 12.47 5.31
C LYS A 18 21.83 13.61 4.81
N ALA A 19 20.75 13.91 5.52
CA ALA A 19 19.82 14.99 5.18
C ALA A 19 20.45 16.38 5.33
N CYS A 20 21.38 16.55 6.26
CA CYS A 20 22.16 17.78 6.42
C CYS A 20 23.17 18.01 5.27
N GLY A 21 23.51 16.97 4.50
CA GLY A 21 24.27 17.10 3.24
C GLY A 21 25.72 17.58 3.36
N HIS A 22 26.22 17.75 4.58
CA HIS A 22 27.58 18.24 4.85
C HIS A 22 28.62 17.12 4.97
N ASP A 23 28.20 15.90 5.30
CA ASP A 23 29.09 14.76 5.54
C ASP A 23 29.11 13.81 4.35
N SER A 24 30.30 13.30 4.02
CA SER A 24 30.47 12.24 3.01
C SER A 24 29.94 10.91 3.53
N ASP A 25 29.47 10.03 2.64
CA ASP A 25 28.95 8.70 3.03
C ASP A 25 29.95 7.89 3.88
N GLN A 26 31.25 8.07 3.65
CA GLN A 26 32.31 7.44 4.44
C GLN A 26 32.41 8.00 5.86
N GLU A 27 32.22 9.30 6.05
CA GLU A 27 32.26 9.97 7.36
C GLU A 27 31.04 9.58 8.19
N ILE A 28 29.86 9.51 7.56
CA ILE A 28 28.63 9.03 8.21
C ILE A 28 28.80 7.57 8.68
N CYS A 29 29.39 6.71 7.85
CA CYS A 29 29.70 5.33 8.23
C CYS A 29 30.68 5.24 9.40
N HIS A 30 31.69 6.11 9.43
CA HIS A 30 32.66 6.18 10.52
C HIS A 30 32.00 6.63 11.84
N ILE A 31 31.15 7.66 11.80
CA ILE A 31 30.44 8.20 12.96
C ILE A 31 29.42 7.20 13.51
N ALA A 32 28.63 6.58 12.63
CA ALA A 32 27.56 5.67 13.02
C ALA A 32 28.01 4.21 13.20
N ALA A 33 29.31 3.93 13.01
CA ALA A 33 29.96 2.65 13.22
C ALA A 33 29.33 1.47 12.45
N PHE A 34 28.90 1.69 11.20
CA PHE A 34 28.39 0.63 10.33
C PHE A 34 28.95 0.73 8.91
N SER A 35 28.80 -0.34 8.14
CA SER A 35 29.33 -0.42 6.78
C SER A 35 28.53 0.43 5.79
N LEU A 36 29.18 0.79 4.68
CA LEU A 36 28.56 1.53 3.59
C LEU A 36 27.37 0.79 2.95
N SER A 37 27.42 -0.55 2.93
CA SER A 37 26.29 -1.37 2.49
C SER A 37 25.08 -1.21 3.41
N THR A 38 25.29 -1.17 4.73
CA THR A 38 24.23 -0.90 5.70
C THR A 38 23.66 0.51 5.55
N LEU A 39 24.50 1.53 5.32
CA LEU A 39 24.03 2.89 5.06
C LEU A 39 23.08 2.93 3.86
N LYS A 40 23.48 2.30 2.75
CA LYS A 40 22.66 2.21 1.53
C LYS A 40 21.35 1.48 1.77
N GLN A 41 21.37 0.38 2.52
CA GLN A 41 20.16 -0.35 2.89
C GLN A 41 19.23 0.50 3.77
N ILE A 42 19.75 1.31 4.69
CA ILE A 42 18.93 2.21 5.50
C ILE A 42 18.32 3.30 4.61
N ILE A 43 19.09 3.90 3.70
CA ILE A 43 18.58 4.93 2.79
C ILE A 43 17.50 4.37 1.85
N TRP A 44 17.75 3.24 1.21
CA TRP A 44 16.76 2.56 0.36
C TRP A 44 15.56 2.08 1.16
N GLY A 45 15.79 1.52 2.34
CA GLY A 45 14.74 1.09 3.24
C GLY A 45 13.88 2.25 3.74
N VAL A 46 14.40 3.47 3.87
CA VAL A 46 13.61 4.65 4.27
C VAL A 46 12.76 5.19 3.13
N GLN A 47 13.26 5.12 1.91
CA GLN A 47 12.44 5.33 0.72
C GLN A 47 11.29 4.32 0.69
N ASP A 48 11.54 3.11 1.19
CA ASP A 48 10.51 2.09 1.39
C ASP A 48 9.68 2.29 2.67
N ILE A 49 10.18 2.92 3.75
CA ILE A 49 9.43 3.16 5.00
C ILE A 49 8.35 4.24 4.83
N VAL A 50 8.52 5.17 3.90
CA VAL A 50 7.43 6.06 3.47
C VAL A 50 6.31 5.27 2.76
N THR A 51 6.63 4.10 2.18
CA THR A 51 5.66 3.15 1.61
C THR A 51 5.30 1.96 2.51
N ALA A 52 6.07 1.66 3.56
CA ALA A 52 5.92 0.49 4.41
C ALA A 52 5.03 0.81 5.61
N LEU A 53 3.80 1.23 5.31
CA LEU A 53 2.70 1.08 6.24
C LEU A 53 2.28 -0.39 6.27
N ALA A 54 2.31 -0.96 7.49
CA ALA A 54 1.76 -2.25 7.91
C ALA A 54 2.51 -3.53 7.45
N VAL A 55 3.58 -3.86 8.19
CA VAL A 55 3.99 -5.26 8.36
C VAL A 55 2.90 -5.97 9.17
N GLY A 56 1.97 -6.65 8.49
CA GLY A 56 0.95 -7.45 9.17
C GLY A 56 -0.34 -7.72 8.39
N CYS A 57 -0.55 -7.13 7.22
CA CYS A 57 -1.72 -7.44 6.42
C CYS A 57 -1.31 -8.35 5.25
N GLY A 58 -1.96 -9.51 5.12
CA GLY A 58 -1.83 -10.35 3.93
C GLY A 58 -2.04 -9.52 2.67
N GLN A 59 -1.41 -9.91 1.57
CA GLN A 59 -1.49 -9.18 0.30
C GLN A 59 -2.97 -8.88 0.01
N PRO A 60 -3.37 -7.61 0.00
CA PRO A 60 -4.76 -7.30 -0.21
C PRO A 60 -5.12 -7.78 -1.61
N CYS A 61 -6.17 -8.60 -1.71
CA CYS A 61 -6.77 -9.02 -2.98
C CYS A 61 -7.43 -7.80 -3.61
N ASN A 62 -6.60 -6.86 -4.05
CA ASN A 62 -7.05 -5.64 -4.68
C ASN A 62 -7.22 -5.93 -6.16
N LEU A 63 -8.40 -5.61 -6.67
CA LEU A 63 -8.60 -5.24 -8.05
C LEU A 63 -7.46 -4.29 -8.49
N VAL A 64 -6.96 -4.42 -9.71
CA VAL A 64 -5.92 -3.51 -10.23
C VAL A 64 -6.48 -2.09 -10.11
N CYS A 65 -5.66 -1.09 -9.75
CA CYS A 65 -6.16 0.27 -9.48
C CYS A 65 -7.10 0.82 -10.57
N ARG A 66 -6.84 0.46 -11.83
CA ARG A 66 -7.68 0.82 -12.99
C ARG A 66 -9.07 0.20 -12.95
N ASP A 67 -9.20 -1.03 -12.46
CA ASP A 67 -10.47 -1.72 -12.31
C ASP A 67 -11.26 -1.12 -11.14
N CYS A 68 -10.57 -0.68 -10.08
CA CYS A 68 -11.17 0.07 -8.97
C CYS A 68 -11.75 1.40 -9.45
N ASP A 69 -11.02 2.16 -10.25
CA ASP A 69 -11.48 3.43 -10.83
C ASP A 69 -12.71 3.23 -11.72
N TYR A 70 -12.70 2.16 -12.54
CA TYR A 70 -13.85 1.78 -13.36
C TYR A 70 -15.08 1.43 -12.52
N LEU A 71 -14.87 0.64 -11.46
CA LEU A 71 -15.93 0.21 -10.56
C LEU A 71 -16.54 1.39 -9.80
N GLN A 72 -15.70 2.34 -9.36
CA GLN A 72 -16.15 3.58 -8.74
C GLN A 72 -16.97 4.44 -9.73
N ALA A 73 -16.49 4.60 -10.97
CA ALA A 73 -17.23 5.31 -12.01
C ALA A 73 -18.58 4.64 -12.33
N LEU A 74 -18.62 3.31 -12.34
CA LEU A 74 -19.83 2.53 -12.60
C LEU A 74 -20.87 2.71 -11.49
N VAL A 75 -20.45 2.70 -10.23
CA VAL A 75 -21.33 2.96 -9.08
C VAL A 75 -21.88 4.39 -9.10
N HIS A 76 -21.05 5.36 -9.47
CA HIS A 76 -21.53 6.75 -9.64
C HIS A 76 -22.56 6.89 -10.77
N HIS A 77 -22.40 6.14 -11.86
CA HIS A 77 -23.32 6.19 -13.00
C HIS A 77 -24.62 5.41 -12.76
N LYS A 78 -24.57 4.28 -12.06
CA LYS A 78 -25.70 3.37 -11.86
C LYS A 78 -25.74 2.81 -10.42
N PRO A 79 -26.02 3.65 -9.41
CA PRO A 79 -26.04 3.23 -8.01
C PRO A 79 -27.21 2.30 -7.65
N SER A 80 -28.09 1.98 -8.60
CA SER A 80 -29.22 1.06 -8.40
C SER A 80 -28.88 -0.40 -8.68
N LEU A 81 -27.66 -0.69 -9.16
CA LEU A 81 -27.27 -2.06 -9.50
C LEU A 81 -26.86 -2.86 -8.26
N PHE A 82 -27.16 -4.16 -8.26
CA PHE A 82 -26.74 -5.07 -7.20
C PHE A 82 -25.29 -5.51 -7.34
N LEU A 83 -24.71 -6.04 -6.26
CA LEU A 83 -23.33 -6.54 -6.23
C LEU A 83 -23.06 -7.66 -7.25
N ASP A 84 -24.02 -8.54 -7.49
CA ASP A 84 -23.96 -9.59 -8.51
C ASP A 84 -24.09 -9.03 -9.94
N GLU A 85 -24.81 -7.93 -10.12
CA GLU A 85 -24.88 -7.23 -11.41
C GLU A 85 -23.56 -6.53 -11.72
N TYR A 86 -22.90 -5.93 -10.72
CA TYR A 86 -21.53 -5.42 -10.89
C TYR A 86 -20.55 -6.53 -11.22
N GLN A 87 -20.66 -7.68 -10.55
CA GLN A 87 -19.85 -8.86 -10.85
C GLN A 87 -20.05 -9.33 -12.29
N SER A 88 -21.31 -9.41 -12.74
CA SER A 88 -21.67 -9.78 -14.11
C SER A 88 -21.12 -8.78 -15.13
N HIS A 89 -21.17 -7.49 -14.82
CA HIS A 89 -20.58 -6.43 -15.64
C HIS A 89 -19.05 -6.56 -15.75
N LEU A 90 -18.35 -6.81 -14.64
CA LEU A 90 -16.89 -7.00 -14.67
C LEU A 90 -16.50 -8.28 -15.42
N ALA A 91 -17.26 -9.36 -15.26
CA ALA A 91 -17.04 -10.59 -16.00
C ALA A 91 -17.26 -10.40 -17.51
N GLN A 92 -18.31 -9.68 -17.91
CA GLN A 92 -18.69 -9.49 -19.31
C GLN A 92 -17.80 -8.47 -20.04
N TYR A 93 -17.48 -7.34 -19.41
CA TYR A 93 -16.78 -6.23 -20.07
C TYR A 93 -15.27 -6.26 -19.83
N TRP A 94 -14.82 -6.81 -18.69
CA TRP A 94 -13.41 -6.80 -18.29
C TRP A 94 -12.80 -8.20 -18.17
N HIS A 95 -13.57 -9.27 -18.44
CA HIS A 95 -13.13 -10.67 -18.31
C HIS A 95 -12.48 -10.97 -16.96
N LEU A 96 -12.93 -10.26 -15.92
CA LEU A 96 -12.35 -10.32 -14.60
C LEU A 96 -13.31 -11.03 -13.64
N PRO A 97 -13.17 -12.35 -13.44
CA PRO A 97 -13.97 -13.07 -12.47
C PRO A 97 -13.54 -12.61 -11.07
N THR A 98 -14.30 -11.70 -10.49
CA THR A 98 -14.10 -11.21 -9.12
C THR A 98 -15.21 -11.70 -8.22
N SER A 99 -14.87 -12.00 -6.99
CA SER A 99 -15.84 -12.36 -5.96
C SER A 99 -16.61 -11.11 -5.51
N THR A 100 -17.88 -11.27 -5.17
CA THR A 100 -18.71 -10.20 -4.57
C THR A 100 -18.05 -9.58 -3.35
N GLU A 101 -17.35 -10.38 -2.55
CA GLU A 101 -16.59 -9.92 -1.38
C GLU A 101 -15.42 -8.98 -1.77
N THR A 102 -14.74 -9.26 -2.89
CA THR A 102 -13.69 -8.40 -3.43
C THR A 102 -14.27 -7.07 -3.89
N ILE A 103 -15.42 -7.09 -4.58
CA ILE A 103 -16.13 -5.87 -5.00
C ILE A 103 -16.56 -5.07 -3.77
N HIS A 104 -17.17 -5.72 -2.78
CA HIS A 104 -17.59 -5.10 -1.53
C HIS A 104 -16.44 -4.38 -0.82
N ARG A 105 -15.30 -5.07 -0.62
CA ARG A 105 -14.11 -4.46 0.00
C ARG A 105 -13.54 -3.31 -0.83
N THR A 106 -13.60 -3.42 -2.15
CA THR A 106 -13.11 -2.36 -3.05
C THR A 106 -13.99 -1.11 -2.97
N LEU A 107 -15.31 -1.27 -2.89
CA LEU A 107 -16.27 -0.18 -2.68
C LEU A 107 -16.07 0.49 -1.31
N GLU A 108 -15.82 -0.31 -0.28
CA GLU A 108 -15.52 0.18 1.08
C GLU A 108 -14.21 0.99 1.10
N CYS A 109 -13.15 0.47 0.47
CA CYS A 109 -11.89 1.18 0.28
C CYS A 109 -12.05 2.48 -0.53
N ALA A 110 -12.99 2.50 -1.49
CA ALA A 110 -13.32 3.67 -2.29
C ALA A 110 -14.16 4.73 -1.53
N GLY A 111 -14.46 4.49 -0.25
CA GLY A 111 -15.16 5.44 0.62
C GLY A 111 -16.68 5.44 0.46
N LEU A 112 -17.26 4.41 -0.15
CA LEU A 112 -18.72 4.27 -0.19
C LEU A 112 -19.23 3.86 1.19
N SER A 113 -20.26 4.56 1.65
CA SER A 113 -20.86 4.31 2.96
C SER A 113 -21.32 2.86 3.07
N VAL A 114 -21.00 2.20 4.19
CA VAL A 114 -21.44 0.83 4.52
C VAL A 114 -22.96 0.68 4.34
N LYS A 115 -23.75 1.72 4.60
CA LYS A 115 -25.21 1.72 4.36
C LYS A 115 -25.58 1.63 2.88
N HIS A 116 -24.80 2.28 2.02
CA HIS A 116 -24.98 2.23 0.57
C HIS A 116 -24.64 0.82 0.08
N ILE A 117 -23.52 0.27 0.52
CA ILE A 117 -23.08 -1.08 0.14
C ILE A 117 -24.06 -2.15 0.68
N GLN A 118 -24.52 -2.03 1.92
CA GLN A 118 -25.53 -2.92 2.50
C GLN A 118 -26.88 -2.83 1.77
N LYS A 119 -27.29 -1.63 1.35
CA LYS A 119 -28.47 -1.46 0.51
C LYS A 119 -28.31 -2.21 -0.82
N LEU A 120 -27.14 -2.09 -1.46
CA LEU A 120 -26.81 -2.82 -2.70
C LEU A 120 -26.69 -4.34 -2.52
N ALA A 121 -26.55 -4.82 -1.28
CA ALA A 121 -26.43 -6.24 -0.95
C ALA A 121 -27.73 -6.88 -0.46
N SER A 122 -28.75 -6.09 -0.09
CA SER A 122 -29.96 -6.57 0.60
C SER A 122 -31.22 -6.62 -0.28
N GLU A 123 -31.14 -6.14 -1.51
CA GLU A 123 -32.22 -6.13 -2.50
C GLU A 123 -31.96 -7.24 -3.54
#